data_AF-A0A183I919-F1
#
_entry.id   AF-A0A183I919-F1
#
_cell.length_a   1.000
_cell.length_b   1.000
_cell.length_c   1.000
_cell.angle_alpha   90.00
_cell.angle_beta   90.00
_cell.angle_gamma   90.00
#
_symmetry.space_group_name_H-M   'P 1'
#
loop_
_entity.id
_entity.type
_entity.pdbx_description
1 polymer ?
#
loop_
_entity_poly.entity_id
_entity_poly.type
_entity_poly.pdbx_seq_one_letter_code
_entity_poly.pdbx_strand_id
1 'polypeptide(L)'
;MQVHVKIPLNRVAGFVKRLANYLTTMENPVLTATLIAICSYFQSHPKLEFLIDDEEFGSGNFDPDVNDLEHCNALSSTLSELQPLLRHNSADVRQLVRHILNRLPATGPYAFPLKFMGR
;
A
#
# COMPACT_ATOMS: atom_id res chain seq x y z
N MET A 1 20.27 23.81 4.44
CA MET A 1 20.41 22.81 3.35
C MET A 1 19.37 21.72 3.58
N GLN A 2 18.20 21.81 2.95
CA GLN A 2 17.27 20.68 2.95
C GLN A 2 17.79 19.68 1.92
N VAL A 3 18.33 18.57 2.40
CA VAL A 3 18.69 17.45 1.54
C VAL A 3 17.36 16.85 1.07
N HIS A 4 16.97 17.12 -0.17
CA HIS A 4 15.92 16.35 -0.83
C HIS A 4 16.46 14.93 -1.06
N VAL A 5 16.35 14.07 -0.04
CA VAL A 5 16.62 12.64 -0.19
C VAL A 5 15.58 12.09 -1.14
N LYS A 6 15.97 11.90 -2.41
CA LYS A 6 15.12 11.28 -3.42
C LYS A 6 15.11 9.77 -3.16
N ILE A 7 14.11 9.30 -2.41
CA ILE A 7 13.97 7.88 -2.13
C ILE A 7 13.58 7.15 -3.43
N PRO A 8 14.28 6.08 -3.82
CA PRO A 8 13.96 5.34 -5.03
C PRO A 8 12.59 4.66 -4.91
N LEU A 9 11.81 4.67 -6.01
CA LEU A 9 10.45 4.13 -6.04
C LEU A 9 10.41 2.65 -5.62
N ASN A 10 11.36 1.84 -6.09
CA ASN A 10 11.43 0.42 -5.77
C ASN A 10 11.56 0.19 -4.25
N ARG A 11 12.32 1.03 -3.56
CA ARG A 11 12.49 0.94 -2.10
C ARG A 11 11.20 1.20 -1.35
N VAL A 12 10.43 2.20 -1.79
CA VAL A 12 9.12 2.50 -1.20
C VAL A 12 8.13 1.37 -1.51
N ALA A 13 8.11 0.91 -2.76
CA ALA A 13 7.25 -0.20 -3.19
C ALA A 13 7.53 -1.49 -2.41
N GLY A 14 8.80 -1.87 -2.26
CA GLY A 14 9.19 -3.05 -1.48
C GLY A 14 8.81 -2.95 -0.01
N PHE A 15 8.92 -1.75 0.57
CA PHE A 15 8.45 -1.52 1.95
C PHE A 15 6.94 -1.69 2.09
N VAL A 16 6.16 -1.06 1.21
CA VAL A 16 4.69 -1.18 1.20
C VAL A 16 4.27 -2.63 0.96
N LYS A 17 4.90 -3.33 0.03
CA LYS A 17 4.63 -4.74 -0.27
C LYS A 17 4.92 -5.65 0.92
N ARG A 18 6.03 -5.43 1.63
CA ARG A 18 6.33 -6.16 2.87
C ARG A 18 5.28 -5.94 3.94
N LEU A 19 4.84 -4.69 4.16
CA LEU A 19 3.73 -4.43 5.08
C LEU A 19 2.46 -5.16 4.66
N ALA A 20 2.17 -5.17 3.35
CA ALA A 20 1.00 -5.84 2.78
C ALA A 20 0.96 -7.34 3.07
N ASN A 21 2.11 -8.02 3.00
CA ASN A 21 2.24 -9.45 3.30
C ASN A 21 1.79 -9.84 4.72
N TYR A 22 1.85 -8.91 5.68
CA TYR A 22 1.45 -9.17 7.06
C TYR A 22 0.03 -8.69 7.39
N LEU A 23 -0.68 -8.01 6.49
CA LEU A 23 -1.99 -7.42 6.81
C LEU A 23 -3.01 -8.47 7.26
N THR A 24 -3.01 -9.65 6.64
CA THR A 24 -3.97 -10.73 6.96
C THR A 24 -3.73 -11.36 8.32
N THR A 25 -2.55 -11.17 8.93
CA THR A 25 -2.19 -11.70 10.24
C THR A 25 -2.32 -10.67 11.37
N MET A 26 -2.55 -9.40 11.04
CA MET A 26 -2.63 -8.31 12.03
C MET A 26 -4.00 -8.27 12.74
N GLU A 27 -3.99 -7.88 14.01
CA GLU A 27 -5.21 -7.54 14.74
C GLU A 27 -5.83 -6.23 14.23
N ASN A 28 -7.15 -6.07 14.37
CA ASN A 28 -7.94 -4.93 13.87
C ASN A 28 -7.31 -3.52 14.10
N PRO A 29 -6.88 -3.13 15.32
CA PRO A 29 -6.34 -1.79 15.54
C PRO A 29 -5.03 -1.56 14.77
N VAL A 30 -4.15 -2.56 14.76
CA VAL A 30 -2.87 -2.51 14.04
C VAL A 30 -3.12 -2.52 12.54
N LEU A 31 -3.99 -3.40 12.05
CA LEU A 31 -4.39 -3.50 10.65
C LEU A 31 -4.92 -2.16 10.12
N THR A 32 -5.81 -1.51 10.88
CA THR A 32 -6.38 -0.22 10.51
C THR A 32 -5.31 0.87 10.43
N ALA A 33 -4.41 0.94 11.41
CA ALA A 33 -3.30 1.89 11.41
C ALA A 33 -2.33 1.65 10.23
N THR A 34 -2.01 0.38 9.93
CA THR A 34 -1.16 0.00 8.80
C THR A 34 -1.79 0.39 7.47
N LEU A 35 -3.10 0.17 7.30
CA LEU A 35 -3.82 0.59 6.08
C LEU A 35 -3.81 2.12 5.91
N ILE A 36 -3.99 2.87 7.00
CA ILE A 36 -3.87 4.35 6.97
C ILE A 36 -2.45 4.77 6.57
N ALA A 37 -1.43 4.11 7.10
CA ALA A 37 -0.04 4.38 6.73
C ALA A 37 0.22 4.08 5.24
N ILE A 38 -0.30 2.97 4.72
CA ILE A 38 -0.26 2.64 3.29
C ILE A 38 -0.90 3.78 2.48
N CYS A 39 -2.08 4.27 2.88
CA CYS A 39 -2.70 5.40 2.21
C CYS A 39 -1.78 6.64 2.17
N SER A 40 -1.09 6.97 3.26
CA SER A 40 -0.13 8.08 3.30
C SER A 40 1.07 7.88 2.36
N TYR A 41 1.53 6.63 2.16
CA TYR A 41 2.57 6.32 1.19
C TYR A 41 2.11 6.56 -0.24
N PHE A 42 0.89 6.15 -0.61
CA PHE A 42 0.33 6.42 -1.93
C PHE A 42 0.15 7.92 -2.18
N GLN A 43 -0.28 8.69 -1.18
CA GLN A 43 -0.39 10.15 -1.28
C GLN A 43 0.98 10.82 -1.47
N SER A 44 2.01 10.33 -0.78
CA SER A 44 3.38 10.89 -0.86
C SER A 44 4.11 10.45 -2.13
N HIS A 45 3.77 9.27 -2.66
CA HIS A 45 4.40 8.64 -3.81
C HIS A 45 3.32 8.14 -4.79
N PRO A 46 2.71 9.03 -5.60
CA PRO A 46 1.63 8.65 -6.53
C PRO A 46 2.08 7.60 -7.55
N LYS A 47 3.38 7.53 -7.85
CA LYS A 47 3.93 6.46 -8.69
C LYS A 47 3.74 5.07 -8.10
N LEU A 48 3.35 4.87 -6.84
CA LEU A 48 3.02 3.56 -6.28
C LEU A 48 1.70 2.99 -6.80
N GLU A 49 0.90 3.77 -7.52
CA GLU A 49 -0.36 3.30 -8.12
C GLU A 49 -0.21 2.05 -8.98
N PHE A 50 0.96 1.80 -9.59
CA PHE A 50 1.20 0.55 -10.34
C PHE A 50 1.03 -0.71 -9.48
N LEU A 51 1.23 -0.62 -8.16
CA LEU A 51 1.04 -1.76 -7.25
C LEU A 51 -0.42 -2.19 -7.14
N ILE A 52 -1.37 -1.34 -7.51
CA ILE A 52 -2.80 -1.65 -7.54
C ILE A 52 -3.18 -2.33 -8.84
N ASP A 53 -2.50 -1.97 -9.93
CA ASP A 53 -2.75 -2.54 -11.25
C ASP A 53 -2.22 -3.97 -11.30
N ASP A 54 -2.99 -4.90 -11.88
CA ASP A 54 -2.57 -6.30 -12.10
C ASP A 54 -1.51 -6.43 -13.21
N GLU A 55 -0.94 -5.32 -13.69
CA GLU A 55 0.14 -5.31 -14.67
C GLU A 55 1.51 -5.33 -13.99
N GLU A 56 2.20 -6.47 -14.09
CA GLU A 56 3.59 -6.59 -13.67
C GLU A 56 4.50 -5.78 -14.62
N PHE A 57 5.11 -4.69 -14.12
CA PHE A 57 5.94 -3.79 -14.94
C PHE A 57 7.39 -4.28 -15.14
N GLY A 58 7.75 -5.48 -14.67
CA GLY A 58 9.12 -5.98 -14.65
C GLY A 58 9.27 -7.47 -14.92
N SER A 59 10.51 -7.89 -15.13
CA SER A 59 10.90 -9.30 -15.31
C SER A 59 11.42 -9.86 -13.98
N GLY A 60 10.88 -11.00 -13.54
CA GLY A 60 11.28 -11.68 -12.31
C GLY A 60 10.26 -11.55 -11.17
N ASN A 61 10.38 -12.44 -10.18
CA ASN A 61 9.48 -12.49 -9.03
C ASN A 61 9.97 -11.59 -7.90
N PHE A 62 9.03 -10.99 -7.17
CA PHE A 62 9.32 -10.31 -5.90
C PHE A 62 9.85 -11.29 -4.86
N ASP A 63 10.98 -10.95 -4.25
CA ASP A 63 11.60 -11.73 -3.17
C ASP A 63 11.50 -10.97 -1.85
N PRO A 64 10.67 -11.43 -0.89
CA PRO A 64 10.48 -10.75 0.38
C PRO A 64 11.69 -10.85 1.31
N ASP A 65 12.59 -11.83 1.14
CA ASP A 65 13.74 -12.11 2.01
C ASP A 65 14.98 -11.28 1.65
N VAL A 66 15.05 -10.72 0.43
CA VAL A 66 16.15 -9.82 0.01
C VAL A 66 16.16 -8.55 0.86
N ASN A 67 17.11 -8.43 1.78
CA ASN A 67 17.18 -7.31 2.73
C ASN A 67 17.32 -5.94 2.04
N ASP A 68 17.89 -5.93 0.83
CA ASP A 68 17.99 -4.74 -0.03
C ASP A 68 16.66 -4.48 -0.77
N LEU A 69 15.93 -3.47 -0.29
CA LEU A 69 14.64 -3.07 -0.88
C LEU A 69 14.75 -2.54 -2.32
N GLU A 70 15.94 -2.17 -2.79
CA GLU A 70 16.16 -1.74 -4.18
C GLU A 70 16.34 -2.92 -5.14
N HIS A 71 16.54 -4.14 -4.61
CA HIS A 71 16.77 -5.36 -5.39
C HIS A 71 15.73 -6.46 -5.13
N CYS A 72 14.71 -6.19 -4.33
CA CYS A 72 13.64 -7.15 -4.04
C CYS A 72 12.62 -7.37 -5.19
N ASN A 73 12.79 -6.71 -6.35
CA ASN A 73 11.86 -6.76 -7.49
C ASN A 73 10.41 -6.35 -7.17
N ALA A 74 10.20 -5.37 -6.28
CA ALA A 74 8.85 -4.94 -5.91
C ALA A 74 8.05 -4.30 -7.05
N LEU A 75 8.72 -3.81 -8.09
CA LEU A 75 8.07 -3.28 -9.30
C LEU A 75 7.34 -4.37 -10.12
N SER A 76 7.71 -5.64 -9.95
CA SER A 76 7.03 -6.79 -10.56
C SER A 76 5.99 -7.42 -9.62
N SER A 77 5.46 -6.66 -8.66
CA SER A 77 4.50 -7.18 -7.68
C SER A 77 3.26 -6.30 -7.59
N THR A 78 2.17 -6.90 -7.14
CA THR A 78 0.88 -6.25 -6.97
C THR A 78 0.42 -6.40 -5.52
N LEU A 79 -0.49 -5.56 -5.03
CA LEU A 79 -1.04 -5.62 -3.67
C LEU A 79 -2.22 -6.59 -3.56
N SER A 80 -2.04 -7.81 -4.05
CA SER A 80 -3.04 -8.88 -4.00
C SER A 80 -3.50 -9.22 -2.57
N GLU A 81 -2.72 -8.89 -1.55
CA GLU A 81 -3.07 -9.09 -0.13
C GLU A 81 -4.26 -8.22 0.32
N LEU A 82 -4.59 -7.16 -0.43
CA LEU A 82 -5.75 -6.32 -0.17
C LEU A 82 -7.07 -7.02 -0.56
N GLN A 83 -7.06 -7.91 -1.55
CA GLN A 83 -8.25 -8.62 -2.03
C GLN A 83 -8.99 -9.42 -0.94
N PRO A 84 -8.33 -10.27 -0.11
CA PRO A 84 -9.02 -10.99 0.96
C PRO A 84 -9.60 -10.04 2.04
N LEU A 85 -8.99 -8.88 2.26
CA LEU A 85 -9.44 -7.91 3.26
C LEU A 85 -10.76 -7.21 2.87
N LEU A 86 -11.20 -7.28 1.61
CA LEU A 86 -12.53 -6.82 1.19
C LEU A 86 -13.67 -7.57 1.89
N ARG A 87 -13.40 -8.77 2.43
CA ARG A 87 -14.34 -9.61 3.18
C ARG A 87 -14.09 -9.57 4.69
N HIS A 88 -13.24 -8.67 5.17
CA HIS A 88 -12.90 -8.56 6.59
C HIS A 88 -14.12 -8.19 7.46
N ASN A 89 -14.13 -8.63 8.72
CA ASN A 89 -15.26 -8.42 9.64
C ASN A 89 -15.52 -6.94 9.94
N SER A 90 -14.45 -6.12 10.00
CA SER A 90 -14.57 -4.68 10.23
C SER A 90 -15.01 -3.92 8.97
N ALA A 91 -16.04 -3.08 9.11
CA ALA A 91 -16.50 -2.20 8.03
C ALA A 91 -15.44 -1.16 7.64
N ASP A 92 -14.70 -0.62 8.63
CA ASP A 92 -13.66 0.40 8.40
C ASP A 92 -12.51 -0.16 7.58
N VAL A 93 -12.05 -1.38 7.89
CA VAL A 93 -11.02 -2.09 7.12
C VAL A 93 -11.47 -2.28 5.67
N ARG A 94 -12.69 -2.75 5.46
CA ARG A 94 -13.24 -2.92 4.10
C ARG A 94 -13.33 -1.60 3.33
N GLN A 95 -13.67 -0.50 4.01
CA GLN A 95 -13.76 0.81 3.38
C GLN A 95 -12.36 1.35 3.03
N LEU A 96 -11.37 1.21 3.92
CA LEU A 96 -9.98 1.58 3.67
C LEU A 96 -9.38 0.80 2.50
N VAL A 97 -9.62 -0.51 2.44
CA VAL A 97 -9.14 -1.35 1.34
C VAL A 97 -9.76 -0.91 0.01
N ARG A 98 -11.07 -0.65 -0.04
CA ARG A 98 -11.72 -0.11 -1.24
C ARG A 98 -11.16 1.26 -1.62
N HIS A 99 -10.87 2.11 -0.64
CA HIS A 99 -10.29 3.42 -0.87
C HIS A 99 -8.91 3.31 -1.54
N ILE A 100 -8.05 2.41 -1.07
CA ILE A 100 -6.73 2.13 -1.66
C ILE A 100 -6.88 1.58 -3.08
N LEU A 101 -7.70 0.54 -3.28
CA LEU A 101 -7.90 -0.10 -4.59
C LEU A 101 -8.51 0.85 -5.64
N ASN A 102 -9.17 1.93 -5.22
CA ASN A 102 -9.71 2.96 -6.11
C ASN A 102 -8.80 4.19 -6.25
N ARG A 103 -7.50 4.08 -5.90
CA ARG A 103 -6.50 5.16 -6.04
C ARG A 103 -6.80 6.39 -5.18
N LEU A 104 -7.34 6.15 -3.97
CA LEU A 104 -7.59 7.16 -2.95
C LEU A 104 -8.44 8.36 -3.45
N PRO A 105 -9.68 8.13 -3.93
CA PRO A 105 -10.51 9.19 -4.45
C PRO A 105 -10.83 10.22 -3.35
N ALA A 106 -10.56 11.49 -3.62
CA ALA A 106 -10.84 12.58 -2.68
C ALA A 106 -12.34 12.80 -2.43
N THR A 107 -13.17 12.49 -3.43
CA THR A 107 -14.63 12.64 -3.41
C THR A 107 -15.31 11.51 -4.17
N GLY A 108 -16.55 11.20 -3.81
CA GLY A 108 -17.37 10.21 -4.52
C GLY A 108 -17.35 8.83 -3.88
N PRO A 109 -17.76 7.77 -4.61
CA PRO A 109 -17.77 6.41 -4.09
C PRO A 109 -16.36 5.98 -3.67
N TYR A 110 -16.27 5.27 -2.54
CA TYR A 110 -15.00 4.79 -1.94
C TYR A 110 -14.07 5.87 -1.39
N ALA A 111 -14.50 7.13 -1.32
CA ALA A 111 -13.79 8.13 -0.53
C ALA A 111 -13.82 7.75 0.97
N PHE A 112 -12.66 7.71 1.60
CA PHE A 112 -12.56 7.50 3.04
C PHE A 112 -12.44 8.85 3.75
N PRO A 113 -13.26 9.13 4.78
CA PRO A 113 -13.27 10.44 5.41
C PRO A 113 -11.93 10.73 6.08
N LEU A 114 -11.26 11.79 5.62
CA LEU A 114 -9.95 12.28 6.08
C LEU A 114 -9.86 12.56 7.59
N LYS A 115 -10.99 12.57 8.31
CA LYS A 115 -11.04 12.78 9.77
C LYS A 115 -10.23 11.77 10.59
N PHE A 116 -9.94 10.60 10.02
CA PHE A 116 -9.10 9.58 10.66
C PHE A 116 -7.62 9.66 10.28
N MET A 117 -7.24 10.55 9.35
CA MET A 117 -5.91 10.57 8.75
C MET A 117 -4.93 11.56 9.41
N GLY A 118 -5.36 12.26 10.47
CA GLY A 118 -4.51 13.17 11.26
C GLY A 118 -3.96 14.34 10.44
N ARG A 119 -4.58 15.51 10.56
CA ARG A 119 -3.94 16.78 10.16
C ARG A 119 -3.19 17.38 11.33
#